data_AF-A3Z041-F1
#
_entry.id   AF-A3Z041-F1
#
_cell.length_a   1.000
_cell.length_b   1.000
_cell.length_c   1.000
_cell.angle_alpha   90.00
_cell.angle_beta   90.00
_cell.angle_gamma   90.00
#
_symmetry.space_group_name_H-M   'P 1'
#
loop_
_entity.id
_entity.type
_entity.pdbx_description
1 polymer ?
#
loop_
_entity_poly.entity_id
_entity_poly.type
_entity_poly.pdbx_seq_one_letter_code
_entity_poly.pdbx_strand_id
1 'polypeptide(L)'
;MESLSEAVDGPGPNDLLRRVAAAADLCLKPHRHAVVISSEPGEEECTLRLQCRRADGERAELNDIELEIYRSGEDLHLMLSWPEQTDHPMLWQGNHPVWMDGDSGQRCERPVAGAALEALARRLRALLSPAQP
;
A
#
# COMPACT_ATOMS: atom_id res chain seq x y z
N MET A 1 29.65 24.78 -22.71
CA MET A 1 28.25 25.14 -22.38
C MET A 1 27.78 24.10 -21.40
N GLU A 2 28.19 24.28 -20.15
CA GLU A 2 27.76 23.48 -19.02
C GLU A 2 26.27 23.76 -18.80
N SER A 3 25.44 22.73 -18.78
CA SER A 3 24.10 22.80 -18.18
C SER A 3 24.08 21.82 -17.04
N LEU A 4 23.88 22.40 -15.85
CA LEU A 4 23.91 21.73 -14.57
C LEU A 4 22.88 20.60 -14.58
N SER A 5 23.38 19.38 -14.36
CA SER A 5 22.56 18.32 -13.77
C SER A 5 22.39 18.68 -12.30
N GLU A 6 21.38 19.50 -12.00
CA GLU A 6 20.92 19.66 -10.63
C GLU A 6 20.49 18.28 -10.12
N ALA A 7 21.22 17.81 -9.11
CA ALA A 7 20.89 16.64 -8.33
C ALA A 7 19.52 16.85 -7.70
N VAL A 8 18.51 16.14 -8.21
CA VAL A 8 17.23 15.98 -7.51
C VAL A 8 17.50 15.00 -6.38
N ASP A 9 17.93 15.53 -5.23
CA ASP A 9 18.21 14.74 -4.04
C ASP A 9 16.87 14.40 -3.35
N GLY A 10 16.30 13.27 -3.76
CA GLY A 10 15.08 12.68 -3.21
C GLY A 10 14.75 11.37 -3.93
N PRO A 11 14.18 10.36 -3.24
CA PRO A 11 13.78 9.13 -3.90
C PRO A 11 12.69 9.43 -4.94
N GLY A 12 13.04 9.37 -6.23
CA GLY A 12 12.07 9.54 -7.32
C GLY A 12 10.94 8.50 -7.25
N PRO A 13 9.85 8.67 -8.00
CA PRO A 13 8.66 7.80 -7.94
C PRO A 13 8.97 6.30 -8.02
N ASN A 14 9.99 5.93 -8.81
CA ASN A 14 10.46 4.55 -8.94
C ASN A 14 11.04 3.95 -7.64
N ASP A 15 11.65 4.75 -6.77
CA ASP A 15 12.15 4.26 -5.48
C ASP A 15 11.01 3.97 -4.51
N LEU A 16 10.00 4.86 -4.44
CA LEU A 16 8.82 4.65 -3.63
C LEU A 16 8.12 3.33 -3.98
N LEU A 17 7.83 3.11 -5.26
CA LEU A 17 7.17 1.89 -5.74
C LEU A 17 7.98 0.64 -5.39
N ARG A 18 9.31 0.68 -5.52
CA ARG A 18 10.21 -0.43 -5.12
C ARG A 18 10.15 -0.71 -3.63
N ARG A 19 10.12 0.34 -2.80
CA ARG A 19 10.08 0.18 -1.34
C ARG A 19 8.72 -0.32 -0.85
N VAL A 20 7.62 0.10 -1.48
CA VAL A 20 6.27 -0.45 -1.25
C VAL A 20 6.24 -1.93 -1.64
N ALA A 21 6.78 -2.29 -2.82
CA ALA A 21 6.88 -3.69 -3.26
C ALA A 21 7.66 -4.55 -2.26
N ALA A 22 8.81 -4.05 -1.79
CA ALA A 22 9.62 -4.74 -0.79
C ALA A 22 8.92 -4.88 0.57
N ALA A 23 8.01 -3.97 0.93
CA ALA A 23 7.16 -4.12 2.10
C ALA A 23 6.11 -5.21 1.92
N ALA A 24 5.46 -5.24 0.75
CA ALA A 24 4.51 -6.28 0.40
C ALA A 24 5.16 -7.67 0.40
N ASP A 25 6.30 -7.85 -0.28
CA ASP A 25 7.04 -9.13 -0.35
C ASP A 25 7.45 -9.66 1.04
N LEU A 26 7.78 -8.77 1.99
CA LEU A 26 8.14 -9.17 3.34
C LEU A 26 6.94 -9.68 4.15
N CYS A 27 5.79 -9.03 3.99
CA CYS A 27 4.59 -9.26 4.80
C CYS A 27 3.66 -10.33 4.21
N LEU A 28 3.55 -10.39 2.88
CA LEU A 28 2.57 -11.20 2.14
C LEU A 28 3.23 -12.45 1.51
N LYS A 29 4.06 -13.14 2.29
CA LYS A 29 4.73 -14.37 1.84
C LYS A 29 3.69 -15.45 1.46
N PRO A 30 3.98 -16.30 0.46
CA PRO A 30 5.24 -16.40 -0.31
C PRO A 30 5.25 -15.54 -1.59
N HIS A 31 4.32 -14.60 -1.73
CA HIS A 31 4.12 -13.86 -2.97
C HIS A 31 5.19 -12.78 -3.21
N ARG A 32 5.32 -12.41 -4.49
CA ARG A 32 6.08 -11.24 -4.93
C ARG A 32 5.15 -10.21 -5.54
N HIS A 33 5.53 -8.94 -5.49
CA HIS A 33 4.65 -7.85 -5.91
C HIS A 33 5.35 -6.89 -6.87
N ALA A 34 4.66 -6.54 -7.95
CA ALA A 34 4.91 -5.29 -8.66
C ALA A 34 3.99 -4.21 -8.08
N VAL A 35 4.37 -2.94 -8.18
CA VAL A 35 3.52 -1.83 -7.72
C VAL A 35 3.35 -0.85 -8.88
N VAL A 36 2.12 -0.51 -9.17
CA VAL A 36 1.75 0.46 -10.20
C VAL A 36 0.87 1.55 -9.60
N ILE A 37 0.94 2.74 -10.18
CA ILE A 37 0.05 3.85 -9.85
C ILE A 37 -1.31 3.55 -10.51
N SER A 38 -2.39 3.62 -9.75
CA SER A 38 -3.75 3.26 -10.21
C SER A 38 -4.60 4.45 -10.60
N SER A 39 -4.31 5.64 -10.04
CA SER A 39 -4.96 6.90 -10.36
C SER A 39 -3.92 8.02 -10.47
N GLU A 40 -4.25 9.12 -11.14
CA GLU A 40 -3.39 10.31 -11.10
C GLU A 40 -3.24 10.78 -9.65
N PRO A 41 -2.01 10.86 -9.11
CA PRO A 41 -1.81 11.23 -7.72
C PRO A 41 -2.18 12.70 -7.51
N GLY A 42 -3.00 12.95 -6.49
CA GLY A 42 -3.24 14.28 -5.96
C GLY A 42 -2.10 14.71 -5.02
N GLU A 43 -2.17 15.93 -4.50
CA GLU A 43 -1.19 16.43 -3.54
C GLU A 43 -1.23 15.67 -2.21
N GLU A 44 -2.44 15.28 -1.77
CA GLU A 44 -2.68 14.63 -0.47
C GLU A 44 -3.17 13.18 -0.59
N GLU A 45 -3.47 12.71 -1.80
CA GLU A 45 -4.00 11.37 -2.04
C GLU A 45 -3.31 10.64 -3.20
N CYS A 46 -3.15 9.33 -3.04
CA CYS A 46 -2.55 8.48 -4.06
C CYS A 46 -3.07 7.05 -3.94
N THR A 47 -3.42 6.43 -5.07
CA THR A 47 -3.83 5.03 -5.12
C THR A 47 -2.82 4.20 -5.88
N LEU A 48 -2.36 3.12 -5.25
CA LEU A 48 -1.43 2.14 -5.80
C LEU A 48 -2.07 0.77 -5.89
N ARG A 49 -1.71 -0.03 -6.91
CA ARG A 49 -2.06 -1.45 -7.01
C ARG A 49 -0.81 -2.28 -6.77
N LEU A 50 -0.86 -3.14 -5.76
CA LEU A 50 0.14 -4.16 -5.48
C LEU A 50 -0.25 -5.41 -6.27
N GLN A 51 0.40 -5.60 -7.41
CA GLN A 51 0.14 -6.70 -8.34
C GLN A 51 0.83 -7.98 -7.88
N CYS A 52 0.06 -8.94 -7.40
CA CYS A 52 0.54 -10.18 -6.83
C CYS A 52 1.04 -11.15 -7.92
N ARG A 53 2.16 -11.80 -7.61
CA ARG A 53 2.74 -12.92 -8.35
C ARG A 53 3.03 -14.08 -7.41
N ARG A 54 2.74 -15.28 -7.87
CA ARG A 54 3.13 -16.53 -7.21
C ARG A 54 4.64 -16.73 -7.26
N ALA A 55 5.14 -17.69 -6.49
CA ALA A 55 6.58 -17.96 -6.40
C ALA A 55 7.21 -18.37 -7.74
N ASP A 56 6.41 -18.90 -8.67
CA ASP A 56 6.79 -19.24 -10.05
C ASP A 56 6.75 -18.03 -11.03
N GLY A 57 6.27 -16.88 -10.57
CA GLY A 57 6.16 -15.64 -11.36
C GLY A 57 4.79 -15.40 -12.01
N GLU A 58 3.87 -16.36 -11.92
CA GLU A 58 2.51 -16.25 -12.47
C GLU A 58 1.71 -15.14 -11.76
N ARG A 59 0.92 -14.36 -12.51
CA ARG A 59 0.01 -13.36 -11.92
C ARG A 59 -1.11 -14.05 -11.14
N ALA A 60 -1.43 -13.51 -9.97
CA ALA A 60 -2.55 -13.96 -9.15
C ALA A 60 -3.44 -12.75 -8.80
N GLU A 61 -4.28 -12.33 -9.73
CA GLU A 61 -5.08 -11.09 -9.66
C GLU A 61 -6.03 -11.03 -8.46
N LEU A 62 -6.60 -12.18 -8.05
CA LEU A 62 -7.41 -12.25 -6.83
C LEU A 62 -6.65 -11.82 -5.57
N ASN A 63 -5.31 -11.94 -5.57
CA ASN A 63 -4.46 -11.55 -4.46
C ASN A 63 -3.87 -10.14 -4.64
N ASP A 64 -4.24 -9.41 -5.69
CA ASP A 64 -3.86 -8.02 -5.82
C ASP A 64 -4.48 -7.20 -4.66
N ILE A 65 -3.74 -6.20 -4.19
CA ILE A 65 -4.20 -5.29 -3.14
C ILE A 65 -4.26 -3.87 -3.70
N GLU A 66 -5.36 -3.17 -3.48
CA GLU A 66 -5.41 -1.72 -3.59
C GLU A 66 -4.83 -1.11 -2.32
N LEU A 67 -3.97 -0.12 -2.48
CA LEU A 67 -3.47 0.71 -1.41
C LEU A 67 -3.86 2.14 -1.71
N GLU A 68 -4.81 2.66 -0.95
CA GLU A 68 -5.15 4.08 -0.97
C GLU A 68 -4.41 4.77 0.18
N ILE A 69 -3.78 5.90 -0.14
CA ILE A 69 -2.98 6.71 0.76
C ILE A 69 -3.66 8.07 0.84
N TYR A 70 -4.02 8.50 2.05
CA TYR A 70 -4.58 9.83 2.30
C TYR A 70 -3.76 10.55 3.35
N ARG A 71 -3.51 11.84 3.13
CA ARG A 71 -2.95 12.74 4.13
C ARG A 71 -4.01 13.75 4.53
N SER A 72 -4.14 14.00 5.83
CA SER A 72 -4.98 15.06 6.36
C SER A 72 -4.18 15.84 7.38
N GLY A 73 -3.63 16.99 6.96
CA GLY A 73 -2.63 17.70 7.75
C GLY A 73 -1.39 16.83 7.97
N GLU A 74 -1.06 16.58 9.24
CA GLU A 74 0.08 15.72 9.62
C GLU A 74 -0.28 14.23 9.68
N ASP A 75 -1.57 13.90 9.65
CA ASP A 75 -2.04 12.52 9.76
C ASP A 75 -1.92 11.80 8.41
N LEU A 76 -1.37 10.59 8.46
CA LEU A 76 -1.37 9.64 7.36
C LEU A 76 -2.49 8.63 7.60
N HIS A 77 -3.21 8.22 6.57
CA HIS A 77 -4.19 7.14 6.60
C HIS A 77 -3.97 6.24 5.40
N LEU A 78 -4.11 4.93 5.62
CA LEU A 78 -4.05 3.93 4.55
C LEU A 78 -5.35 3.14 4.51
N MET A 79 -5.81 2.79 3.32
CA MET A 79 -6.84 1.76 3.14
C MET A 79 -6.26 0.64 2.26
N LEU A 80 -6.45 -0.60 2.69
CA LEU A 80 -6.05 -1.80 1.96
C LEU A 80 -7.29 -2.64 1.65
N SER A 81 -7.54 -2.90 0.36
CA SER A 81 -8.71 -3.61 -0.13
C SER A 81 -8.35 -4.57 -1.27
N TRP A 82 -9.31 -5.40 -1.68
CA TRP A 82 -9.16 -6.41 -2.74
C TRP A 82 -10.06 -6.06 -3.93
N PRO A 83 -9.50 -5.59 -5.06
CA PRO A 83 -10.28 -5.11 -6.20
C PRO A 83 -11.17 -6.19 -6.81
N GLU A 84 -10.64 -7.41 -6.91
CA GLU A 84 -11.35 -8.55 -7.49
C GLU A 84 -12.23 -9.29 -6.48
N GLN A 85 -12.24 -8.85 -5.21
CA GLN A 85 -12.98 -9.49 -4.12
C GLN A 85 -13.60 -8.41 -3.23
N THR A 86 -14.52 -7.63 -3.77
CA THR A 86 -15.11 -6.46 -3.09
C THR A 86 -15.81 -6.80 -1.77
N ASP A 87 -16.29 -8.03 -1.62
CA ASP A 87 -16.97 -8.50 -0.41
C ASP A 87 -15.99 -8.85 0.72
N HIS A 88 -14.68 -8.92 0.43
CA HIS A 88 -13.67 -9.19 1.46
C HIS A 88 -13.53 -7.99 2.41
N PRO A 89 -13.37 -8.23 3.73
CA PRO A 89 -13.16 -7.16 4.69
C PRO A 89 -11.93 -6.32 4.37
N MET A 90 -12.07 -5.00 4.28
CA MET A 90 -11.00 -4.04 4.04
C MET A 90 -10.34 -3.55 5.34
N LEU A 91 -9.07 -3.16 5.26
CA LEU A 91 -8.31 -2.64 6.39
C LEU A 91 -8.11 -1.13 6.25
N TRP A 92 -8.67 -0.36 7.16
CA TRP A 92 -8.28 1.03 7.38
C TRP A 92 -7.19 1.11 8.44
N GLN A 93 -6.15 1.89 8.18
CA GLN A 93 -5.03 2.09 9.09
C GLN A 93 -4.76 3.60 9.28
N GLY A 94 -5.38 4.17 10.31
CA GLY A 94 -4.91 5.37 11.00
C GLY A 94 -3.92 5.01 12.13
N ASN A 95 -4.10 5.62 13.30
CA ASN A 95 -3.31 5.31 14.50
C ASN A 95 -3.46 3.85 14.96
N HIS A 96 -4.63 3.25 14.72
CA HIS A 96 -4.92 1.84 14.99
C HIS A 96 -5.58 1.20 13.76
N PRO A 97 -5.36 -0.10 13.53
CA PRO A 97 -6.06 -0.84 12.48
C PRO A 97 -7.55 -0.96 12.79
N VAL A 98 -8.39 -0.77 11.79
CA VAL A 98 -9.83 -1.02 11.82
C VAL A 98 -10.19 -1.86 10.61
N TRP A 99 -10.79 -3.02 10.85
CA TRP A 99 -11.36 -3.86 9.79
C TRP A 99 -12.80 -3.46 9.54
N MET A 100 -13.16 -3.36 8.27
CA MET A 100 -14.51 -3.01 7.82
C MET A 100 -14.99 -4.08 6.86
N ASP A 101 -16.26 -4.46 6.98
CA ASP A 101 -16.93 -5.35 6.05
C ASP A 101 -16.93 -4.74 4.64
N GLY A 102 -16.66 -5.57 3.63
CA GLY A 102 -16.50 -5.12 2.23
C GLY A 102 -17.79 -4.61 1.60
N ASP A 103 -18.93 -5.18 2.00
CA ASP A 103 -20.25 -4.82 1.48
C ASP A 103 -20.87 -3.67 2.30
N SER A 104 -20.88 -3.82 3.63
CA SER A 104 -21.61 -2.90 4.50
C SER A 104 -20.79 -1.69 4.95
N GLY A 105 -19.46 -1.72 4.81
CA GLY A 105 -18.53 -0.70 5.34
C GLY A 105 -18.51 -0.59 6.86
N GLN A 106 -19.18 -1.49 7.58
CA GLN A 106 -19.25 -1.45 9.04
C GLN A 106 -18.04 -2.16 9.64
N ARG A 107 -17.63 -1.73 10.83
CA ARG A 107 -16.55 -2.40 11.54
C ARG A 107 -16.85 -3.88 11.75
N CYS A 108 -15.89 -4.73 11.41
CA CYS A 108 -15.97 -6.17 11.60
C CYS A 108 -14.78 -6.70 12.41
N GLU A 109 -14.77 -8.01 12.69
CA GLU A 109 -13.61 -8.67 13.26
C GLU A 109 -12.47 -8.79 12.22
N ARG A 110 -11.24 -8.87 12.72
CA ARG A 110 -10.07 -9.12 11.88
C ARG A 110 -10.20 -10.50 11.21
N PRO A 111 -10.07 -10.63 9.88
CA PRO A 111 -10.08 -11.92 9.21
C PRO A 111 -8.86 -12.76 9.60
N VAL A 112 -8.93 -14.08 9.45
CA VAL A 112 -7.86 -15.02 9.84
C VAL A 112 -6.50 -14.60 9.26
N ALA A 113 -6.45 -14.25 7.97
CA ALA A 113 -5.25 -13.80 7.26
C ALA A 113 -4.89 -12.32 7.51
N GLY A 114 -5.66 -11.59 8.31
CA GLY A 114 -5.53 -10.14 8.48
C GLY A 114 -4.22 -9.68 9.13
N ALA A 115 -3.56 -10.54 9.92
CA ALA A 115 -2.32 -10.16 10.60
C ALA A 115 -1.19 -9.75 9.63
N ALA A 116 -1.12 -10.40 8.46
CA ALA A 116 -0.14 -10.05 7.44
C ALA A 116 -0.43 -8.66 6.84
N LEU A 117 -1.70 -8.33 6.66
CA LEU A 117 -2.12 -7.03 6.11
C LEU A 117 -1.94 -5.89 7.12
N GLU A 118 -2.21 -6.13 8.40
CA GLU A 118 -1.87 -5.19 9.48
C GLU A 118 -0.37 -4.94 9.57
N ALA A 119 0.45 -5.99 9.41
CA ALA A 119 1.90 -5.86 9.39
C ALA A 119 2.37 -5.03 8.19
N LEU A 120 1.78 -5.26 7.01
CA LEU A 120 2.03 -4.46 5.81
C LEU A 120 1.64 -2.99 6.04
N ALA A 121 0.42 -2.73 6.51
CA ALA A 121 -0.10 -1.39 6.77
C ALA A 121 0.79 -0.61 7.76
N ARG A 122 1.20 -1.26 8.86
CA ARG A 122 2.15 -0.66 9.82
C ARG A 122 3.49 -0.31 9.17
N ARG A 123 4.02 -1.20 8.32
CA ARG A 123 5.31 -0.99 7.65
C ARG A 123 5.22 0.11 6.60
N LEU A 124 4.11 0.19 5.85
CA LEU A 124 3.85 1.25 4.89
C LEU A 124 3.68 2.60 5.59
N ARG A 125 3.00 2.66 6.75
CA ARG A 125 2.97 3.91 7.54
C ARG A 125 4.36 4.37 7.93
N ALA A 126 5.18 3.50 8.50
CA ALA A 126 6.54 3.85 8.87
C ALA A 126 7.41 4.27 7.66
N LEU A 127 7.13 3.70 6.48
CA LEU A 127 7.81 4.06 5.23
C LEU A 127 7.41 5.45 4.71
N LEU A 128 6.13 5.79 4.83
CA LEU A 128 5.50 6.97 4.23
C LEU A 128 5.43 8.16 5.20
N SER A 129 5.50 7.93 6.50
CA SER A 129 5.64 9.00 7.48
C SER A 129 6.95 9.75 7.22
N PRO A 130 6.96 11.09 7.34
CA PRO A 130 8.20 11.86 7.22
C PRO A 130 9.23 11.30 8.20
N ALA A 131 10.48 11.21 7.77
CA ALA A 131 11.57 10.79 8.65
C ALA A 131 11.58 11.73 9.86
N GLN A 132 11.38 11.18 11.06
CA GLN A 132 11.56 11.98 12.27
C GLN A 132 13.03 12.43 12.31
N PRO A 133 13.29 13.72 12.63
CA PRO A 133 14.64 14.24 12.79
C PRO A 133 15.41 13.55 13.92
#